data_AF-N9TGT2-F1
#
_entry.id   AF-N9TGT2-F1
#
_cell.length_a   1.000
_cell.length_b   1.000
_cell.length_c   1.000
_cell.angle_alpha   90.00
_cell.angle_beta   90.00
_cell.angle_gamma   90.00
#
_symmetry.space_group_name_H-M   'P 1'
#
loop_
_entity.id
_entity.type
_entity.pdbx_description
1 polymer ?
#
loop_
_entity_poly.entity_id
_entity_poly.type
_entity_poly.pdbx_seq_one_letter_code
_entity_poly.pdbx_strand_id
1 'polypeptide(L)'
;MSIHDSEQRFLALFMAFYQRVEGQISAYAFWALITFIRNFGVGSTSLPLGELSKVIGIQVKKLRGVLNELEQQGILKIDFPETGKRSRVRHLQLNLTYIRLDSATSIEWLENSNKRMVRQIPLLKLIQTLFIKSDGISISNSPKKIEIDCYLDYRSYLVLLRLLYGADSFGIVIGCGIGEIERATGLNKQSIYRAIQQLKKNGFIRCQADGAIRNSFIQTESPIYALTLSHRFWGDAAIFGKFYILKYPQPHVFEVQKVASIFTMLNPKSDLLSNTKSEDSDAGSKVLNCKNYYLLHDPLCWMKPFILRSRDAVGYANYVVLQQQEIMKLYDHYVELKRLHPENPLSATFYLKPHEYILKDEAVLGHLASIQHTKLSGMNNRLGLFQSLLEQWCCQIYSQNKSLFKMLKEANPVVIDDESFERLGCTDFLYPYSLQATQIKTIKEDMTLKNESDKIESMITFKLNAEQSRIHQFLMALMDLIAYNQIYFFQQCMRKHSDIDQKLSATKSSLERVLVNATEIVTPFRILPRSFIQNTYSCCFVPDQHAETNRYFLSELAFQEPFQDGTRFDFPTQQITETSPTLAELKDYGLLHHHCLSLFE
;
A
#
# COMPACT_ATOMS: atom_id res chain seq x y z
N MET A 1 40.08 -8.69 6.59
CA MET A 1 38.72 -8.28 6.17
C MET A 1 37.74 -9.10 6.97
N SER A 2 36.78 -8.49 7.64
CA SER A 2 35.72 -9.26 8.31
C SER A 2 34.84 -9.95 7.26
N ILE A 3 34.23 -11.09 7.59
CA ILE A 3 33.29 -11.80 6.71
C ILE A 3 32.11 -10.87 6.32
N HIS A 4 31.71 -9.98 7.24
CA HIS A 4 30.70 -8.96 6.98
C HIS A 4 31.08 -7.95 5.90
N ASP A 5 32.35 -7.55 5.80
CA ASP A 5 32.81 -6.62 4.75
C ASP A 5 32.71 -7.24 3.35
N SER A 6 32.90 -8.56 3.22
CA SER A 6 32.74 -9.26 1.94
C SER A 6 31.27 -9.40 1.51
N GLU A 7 30.37 -9.72 2.44
CA GLU A 7 28.95 -9.92 2.13
C GLU A 7 28.27 -8.62 1.67
N GLN A 8 28.58 -7.50 2.32
CA GLN A 8 28.06 -6.19 1.92
C GLN A 8 28.54 -5.80 0.51
N ARG A 9 29.79 -6.10 0.18
CA ARG A 9 30.34 -5.85 -1.16
C ARG A 9 29.67 -6.72 -2.23
N PHE A 10 29.42 -7.99 -1.94
CA PHE A 10 28.73 -8.89 -2.86
C PHE A 10 27.26 -8.51 -3.04
N LEU A 11 26.59 -8.05 -1.98
CA LEU A 11 25.24 -7.51 -2.09
C LEU A 11 25.21 -6.25 -2.97
N ALA A 12 26.12 -5.29 -2.75
CA ALA A 12 26.19 -4.07 -3.55
C ALA A 12 26.43 -4.40 -5.03
N LEU A 13 27.32 -5.35 -5.32
CA LEU A 13 27.55 -5.86 -6.66
C LEU A 13 26.28 -6.50 -7.25
N PHE A 14 25.62 -7.39 -6.50
CA PHE A 14 24.37 -8.02 -6.94
C PHE A 14 23.29 -6.99 -7.26
N MET A 15 23.08 -6.00 -6.39
CA MET A 15 22.05 -4.99 -6.59
C MET A 15 22.32 -4.10 -7.81
N ALA A 16 23.59 -3.84 -8.13
CA ALA A 16 23.96 -3.12 -9.35
C ALA A 16 23.57 -3.89 -10.63
N PHE A 17 23.78 -5.21 -10.64
CA PHE A 17 23.28 -6.05 -11.74
C PHE A 17 21.75 -6.13 -11.72
N TYR A 18 21.14 -6.37 -10.56
CA TYR A 18 19.69 -6.48 -10.38
C TYR A 18 18.93 -5.27 -10.94
N GLN A 19 19.44 -4.07 -10.68
CA GLN A 19 18.85 -2.81 -11.15
C GLN A 19 18.90 -2.63 -12.67
N ARG A 20 19.80 -3.35 -13.37
CA ARG A 20 19.99 -3.24 -14.81
C ARG A 20 19.35 -4.36 -15.60
N VAL A 21 19.18 -5.52 -14.98
CA VAL A 21 18.54 -6.69 -15.59
C VAL A 21 17.02 -6.47 -15.60
N GLU A 22 16.52 -5.73 -16.58
CA GLU A 22 15.08 -5.48 -16.77
C GLU A 22 14.44 -6.54 -17.68
N GLY A 23 14.12 -7.73 -17.15
CA GLY A 23 13.34 -8.75 -17.88
C GLY A 23 14.03 -9.45 -19.04
N GLN A 24 15.36 -9.32 -19.11
CA GLN A 24 16.18 -9.87 -20.20
C GLN A 24 16.63 -11.31 -19.97
N ILE A 25 16.38 -11.86 -18.77
CA ILE A 25 16.84 -13.20 -18.40
C ILE A 25 15.76 -14.05 -17.72
N SER A 26 15.89 -15.35 -17.87
CA SER A 26 15.07 -16.39 -17.28
C SER A 26 15.27 -16.47 -15.75
N ALA A 27 14.29 -17.02 -15.04
CA ALA A 27 14.39 -17.21 -13.60
C ALA A 27 15.60 -18.08 -13.18
N TYR A 28 16.01 -19.03 -14.01
CA TYR A 28 17.21 -19.84 -13.74
C TYR A 28 18.50 -19.03 -13.92
N ALA A 29 18.56 -18.16 -14.93
CA ALA A 29 19.68 -17.23 -15.11
C ALA A 29 19.75 -16.20 -13.99
N PHE A 30 18.60 -15.72 -13.52
CA PHE A 30 18.54 -14.85 -12.35
C PHE A 30 19.08 -15.52 -11.09
N TRP A 31 18.66 -16.77 -10.85
CA TRP A 31 19.16 -17.56 -9.72
C TRP A 31 20.67 -17.85 -9.84
N ALA A 32 21.14 -18.18 -11.04
CA ALA A 32 22.55 -18.40 -11.31
C ALA A 32 23.39 -17.13 -11.03
N LEU A 33 22.87 -15.95 -11.38
CA LEU A 33 23.55 -14.68 -11.11
C LEU A 33 23.69 -14.41 -9.60
N ILE A 34 22.62 -14.60 -8.83
CA ILE A 34 22.63 -14.45 -7.35
C ILE A 34 23.69 -15.36 -6.74
N THR A 35 23.62 -16.65 -7.05
CA THR A 35 24.52 -17.67 -6.49
C THR A 35 25.96 -17.49 -6.98
N PHE A 36 26.18 -17.07 -8.22
CA PHE A 36 27.51 -16.78 -8.74
C PHE A 36 28.16 -15.61 -7.98
N ILE A 37 27.45 -14.48 -7.86
CA ILE A 37 27.97 -13.29 -7.15
C ILE A 37 28.26 -13.60 -5.69
N ARG A 38 27.38 -14.36 -5.02
CA ARG A 38 27.59 -14.75 -3.62
C ARG A 38 28.84 -15.61 -3.43
N ASN A 39 29.09 -16.56 -4.33
CA ASN A 39 30.20 -17.51 -4.18
C ASN A 39 31.55 -16.97 -4.70
N PHE A 40 31.53 -16.15 -5.76
CA PHE A 40 32.75 -15.74 -6.47
C PHE A 40 32.98 -14.23 -6.50
N GLY A 41 31.96 -13.41 -6.22
CA GLY A 41 32.05 -11.95 -6.34
C GLY A 41 32.53 -11.52 -7.72
N VAL A 42 33.59 -10.69 -7.76
CA VAL A 42 34.25 -10.24 -9.00
C VAL A 42 35.29 -11.25 -9.52
N GLY A 43 35.64 -12.24 -8.69
CA GLY A 43 36.64 -13.25 -9.03
C GLY A 43 36.23 -14.08 -10.24
N SER A 44 37.22 -14.57 -10.98
CA SER A 44 37.01 -15.56 -12.03
C SER A 44 37.01 -16.97 -11.45
N THR A 45 36.27 -17.89 -12.09
CA THR A 45 36.24 -19.30 -11.71
C THR A 45 36.46 -20.20 -12.92
N SER A 46 37.19 -21.30 -12.70
CA SER A 46 37.49 -22.31 -13.72
C SER A 46 36.91 -23.68 -13.40
N LEU A 47 35.94 -23.73 -12.47
CA LEU A 47 35.38 -24.97 -11.99
C LEU A 47 34.76 -25.78 -13.14
N PRO A 48 34.99 -27.11 -13.17
CA PRO A 48 34.28 -27.99 -14.09
C PRO A 48 32.76 -27.83 -13.95
N LEU A 49 32.02 -27.98 -15.06
CA LEU A 49 30.57 -27.75 -15.10
C LEU A 49 29.79 -28.57 -14.06
N GLY A 50 30.27 -29.78 -13.72
CA GLY A 50 29.69 -30.63 -12.68
C GLY A 50 29.83 -30.07 -11.27
N GLU A 51 30.97 -29.47 -10.95
CA GLU A 51 31.23 -28.82 -9.66
C GLU A 51 30.51 -27.48 -9.57
N LEU A 52 30.58 -26.68 -10.64
CA LEU A 52 29.85 -25.42 -10.74
C LEU A 52 28.33 -25.64 -10.58
N SER A 53 27.79 -26.72 -11.14
CA SER A 53 26.39 -27.12 -10.97
C SER A 53 26.00 -27.37 -9.52
N LYS A 54 26.91 -27.92 -8.70
CA LYS A 54 26.67 -28.12 -7.27
C LYS A 54 26.69 -26.79 -6.52
N VAL A 55 27.65 -25.90 -6.83
CA VAL A 55 27.79 -24.58 -6.20
C VAL A 55 26.60 -23.66 -6.53
N ILE A 56 26.17 -23.65 -7.79
CA ILE A 56 25.06 -22.82 -8.28
C ILE A 56 23.69 -23.43 -7.92
N GLY A 57 23.63 -24.74 -7.66
CA GLY A 57 22.39 -25.44 -7.32
C GLY A 57 21.46 -25.72 -8.52
N ILE A 58 21.94 -25.53 -9.76
CA ILE A 58 21.20 -25.83 -11.00
C ILE A 58 21.74 -27.12 -11.60
N GLN A 59 20.86 -28.03 -12.02
CA GLN A 59 21.24 -29.26 -12.73
C GLN A 59 22.15 -29.00 -13.94
N VAL A 60 23.22 -29.78 -14.06
CA VAL A 60 24.25 -29.68 -15.13
C VAL A 60 23.66 -29.46 -16.53
N LYS A 61 22.62 -30.23 -16.90
CA LYS A 61 21.96 -30.13 -18.21
C LYS A 61 21.36 -28.75 -18.48
N LYS A 62 20.76 -28.12 -17.45
CA LYS A 62 20.16 -26.78 -17.54
C LYS A 62 21.20 -25.68 -17.41
N LEU A 63 22.21 -25.88 -16.55
CA LEU A 63 23.23 -24.87 -16.28
C LEU A 63 23.97 -24.43 -17.56
N ARG A 64 24.25 -25.35 -18.48
CA ARG A 64 24.90 -24.98 -19.76
C ARG A 64 24.09 -23.95 -20.56
N GLY A 65 22.77 -24.12 -20.64
CA GLY A 65 21.89 -23.16 -21.32
C GLY A 65 21.86 -21.81 -20.59
N VAL A 66 21.81 -21.85 -19.27
CA VAL A 66 21.82 -20.65 -18.41
C VAL A 66 23.11 -19.83 -18.55
N LEU A 67 24.28 -20.49 -18.60
CA LEU A 67 25.55 -19.79 -18.78
C LEU A 67 25.63 -19.10 -20.15
N ASN A 68 25.17 -19.78 -21.21
CA ASN A 68 25.10 -19.19 -22.55
C ASN A 68 24.15 -17.99 -22.59
N GLU A 69 23.01 -18.06 -21.90
CA GLU A 69 22.06 -16.95 -21.79
C GLU A 69 22.71 -15.73 -21.11
N LEU A 70 23.40 -15.94 -19.99
CA LEU A 70 24.10 -14.86 -19.28
C LEU A 70 25.27 -14.27 -20.09
N GLU A 71 25.95 -15.08 -20.89
CA GLU A 71 26.99 -14.62 -21.83
C GLU A 71 26.38 -13.78 -22.96
N GLN A 72 25.28 -14.23 -23.56
CA GLN A 72 24.58 -13.51 -24.64
C GLN A 72 24.06 -12.15 -24.19
N GLN A 73 23.60 -12.04 -22.94
CA GLN A 73 23.19 -10.76 -22.35
C GLN A 73 24.38 -9.91 -21.88
N GLY A 74 25.61 -10.37 -22.07
CA GLY A 74 26.83 -9.66 -21.71
C GLY A 74 27.03 -9.52 -20.20
N ILE A 75 26.37 -10.34 -19.38
CA ILE A 75 26.47 -10.33 -17.92
C ILE A 75 27.70 -11.13 -17.45
N LEU A 76 27.96 -12.28 -18.10
CA LEU A 76 29.15 -13.11 -17.88
C LEU A 76 30.09 -13.04 -19.09
N LYS A 77 31.39 -13.03 -18.83
CA LYS A 77 32.44 -13.33 -19.80
C LYS A 77 32.83 -14.79 -19.66
N ILE A 78 32.94 -15.49 -20.79
CA ILE A 78 33.36 -16.88 -20.86
C ILE A 78 34.58 -16.98 -21.77
N ASP A 79 35.75 -17.11 -21.17
CA ASP A 79 37.01 -17.24 -21.90
C ASP A 79 37.49 -18.70 -21.92
N PHE A 80 38.09 -19.11 -23.03
CA PHE A 80 38.67 -20.43 -23.21
C PHE A 80 40.19 -20.26 -23.36
N PRO A 81 40.99 -20.64 -22.36
CA PRO A 81 42.42 -20.40 -22.33
C PRO A 81 43.18 -21.33 -23.31
N GLU A 82 42.60 -22.49 -23.63
CA GLU A 82 43.11 -23.36 -24.70
C GLU A 82 42.36 -23.06 -26.00
N THR A 83 43.04 -23.23 -27.13
CA THR A 83 42.57 -22.80 -28.46
C THR A 83 41.20 -23.39 -28.84
N GLY A 84 40.18 -22.52 -28.81
CA GLY A 84 38.85 -22.75 -29.39
C GLY A 84 37.75 -23.11 -28.38
N LYS A 85 36.48 -22.88 -28.77
CA LYS A 85 35.26 -23.17 -27.98
C LYS A 85 35.07 -24.64 -27.55
N ARG A 86 35.99 -25.54 -27.96
CA ARG A 86 36.04 -26.96 -27.59
C ARG A 86 36.98 -27.26 -26.41
N SER A 87 37.67 -26.26 -25.86
CA SER A 87 38.49 -26.43 -24.64
C SER A 87 37.64 -26.91 -23.45
N ARG A 88 38.25 -27.77 -22.62
CA ARG A 88 37.61 -28.35 -21.44
C ARG A 88 37.49 -27.35 -20.29
N VAL A 89 38.39 -26.37 -20.22
CA VAL A 89 38.48 -25.38 -19.13
C VAL A 89 37.83 -24.08 -19.59
N ARG A 90 36.88 -23.57 -18.79
CA ARG A 90 36.19 -22.30 -19.05
C ARG A 90 36.54 -21.35 -17.93
N HIS A 91 37.00 -20.15 -18.24
CA HIS A 91 37.12 -19.07 -17.27
C HIS A 91 35.83 -18.25 -17.30
N LEU A 92 35.09 -18.28 -16.19
CA LEU A 92 33.85 -17.54 -16.00
C LEU A 92 34.14 -16.32 -15.14
N GLN A 93 33.77 -15.13 -15.59
CA GLN A 93 33.89 -13.90 -14.81
C GLN A 93 32.72 -12.97 -15.08
N LEU A 94 32.31 -12.18 -14.09
CA LEU A 94 31.32 -11.12 -14.31
C LEU A 94 31.86 -10.04 -15.25
N ASN A 95 31.01 -9.59 -16.16
CA ASN A 95 31.33 -8.47 -17.01
C ASN A 95 31.00 -7.15 -16.30
N LEU A 96 32.00 -6.53 -15.66
CA LEU A 96 31.78 -5.26 -14.95
C LEU A 96 31.39 -4.09 -15.87
N THR A 97 31.74 -4.15 -17.16
CA THR A 97 31.30 -3.10 -18.10
C THR A 97 29.78 -3.12 -18.31
N TYR A 98 29.12 -4.25 -18.04
CA TYR A 98 27.66 -4.35 -18.05
C TYR A 98 27.05 -3.33 -17.08
N ILE A 99 27.57 -3.22 -15.87
CA ILE A 99 27.11 -2.25 -14.86
C ILE A 99 27.82 -0.88 -14.97
N ARG A 100 28.53 -0.60 -16.08
CA ARG A 100 29.34 0.61 -16.32
C ARG A 100 30.45 0.82 -15.27
N LEU A 101 31.06 -0.27 -14.79
CA LEU A 101 32.27 -0.20 -13.99
C LEU A 101 33.51 -0.40 -14.85
N ASP A 102 34.46 0.53 -14.75
CA ASP A 102 35.83 0.32 -15.19
C ASP A 102 36.63 -0.41 -14.11
N SER A 103 37.56 -1.27 -14.53
CA SER A 103 38.32 -2.17 -13.66
C SER A 103 39.21 -1.46 -12.62
N ALA A 104 39.51 -0.17 -12.81
CA ALA A 104 40.41 0.62 -11.96
C ALA A 104 39.73 1.24 -10.72
N THR A 105 38.40 1.34 -10.68
CA THR A 105 37.63 2.08 -9.64
C THR A 105 36.64 1.19 -8.88
N SER A 106 37.03 -0.04 -8.55
CA SER A 106 36.07 -1.05 -8.08
C SER A 106 35.68 -0.94 -6.59
N ILE A 107 36.60 -0.58 -5.69
CA ILE A 107 36.35 -0.60 -4.23
C ILE A 107 35.65 0.67 -3.76
N GLU A 108 36.16 1.84 -4.12
CA GLU A 108 35.55 3.14 -3.74
C GLU A 108 34.14 3.29 -4.32
N TRP A 109 33.91 2.77 -5.53
CA TRP A 109 32.58 2.73 -6.11
C TRP A 109 31.63 1.81 -5.32
N LEU A 110 32.06 0.62 -4.89
CA LEU A 110 31.22 -0.29 -4.10
C LEU A 110 30.82 0.34 -2.77
N GLU A 111 31.73 1.06 -2.11
CA GLU A 111 31.44 1.75 -0.84
C GLU A 111 30.49 2.94 -1.03
N ASN A 112 30.66 3.73 -2.09
CA ASN A 112 29.76 4.82 -2.42
C ASN A 112 28.38 4.32 -2.87
N SER A 113 28.33 3.23 -3.63
CA SER A 113 27.09 2.56 -4.04
C SER A 113 26.34 2.01 -2.83
N ASN A 114 27.04 1.41 -1.86
CA ASN A 114 26.40 0.92 -0.64
C ASN A 114 25.76 2.07 0.16
N LYS A 115 26.48 3.19 0.34
CA LYS A 115 25.92 4.41 0.98
C LYS A 115 24.68 4.94 0.24
N ARG A 116 24.70 4.89 -1.09
CA ARG A 116 23.55 5.29 -1.92
C ARG A 116 22.38 4.32 -1.76
N MET A 117 22.64 3.02 -1.77
CA MET A 117 21.64 1.97 -1.59
C MET A 117 20.94 2.06 -0.24
N VAL A 118 21.69 2.30 0.85
CA VAL A 118 21.13 2.50 2.19
C VAL A 118 20.13 3.67 2.21
N ARG A 119 20.36 4.72 1.41
CA ARG A 119 19.43 5.86 1.30
C ARG A 119 18.22 5.58 0.41
N GLN A 120 18.36 4.72 -0.59
CA GLN A 120 17.36 4.51 -1.64
C GLN A 120 16.47 3.29 -1.41
N ILE A 121 16.95 2.29 -0.67
CA ILE A 121 16.27 1.00 -0.47
C ILE A 121 15.94 0.87 1.03
N PRO A 122 14.70 1.19 1.45
CA PRO A 122 14.34 1.25 2.87
C PRO A 122 14.57 -0.06 3.63
N LEU A 123 14.33 -1.20 2.97
CA LEU A 123 14.44 -2.54 3.57
C LEU A 123 15.74 -3.27 3.18
N LEU A 124 16.83 -2.53 2.91
CA LEU A 124 18.10 -3.12 2.46
C LEU A 124 18.63 -4.19 3.43
N LYS A 125 18.48 -4.00 4.74
CA LYS A 125 18.89 -5.01 5.74
C LYS A 125 18.17 -6.35 5.57
N LEU A 126 16.87 -6.33 5.24
CA LEU A 126 16.10 -7.55 5.00
C LEU A 126 16.53 -8.22 3.69
N ILE A 127 16.81 -7.42 2.65
CA ILE A 127 17.39 -7.93 1.39
C ILE A 127 18.77 -8.56 1.63
N GLN A 128 19.60 -7.96 2.49
CA GLN A 128 20.89 -8.53 2.88
C GLN A 128 20.70 -9.90 3.56
N THR A 129 19.80 -10.00 4.54
CA THR A 129 19.49 -11.27 5.19
C THR A 129 18.99 -12.31 4.19
N LEU A 130 18.11 -11.90 3.27
CA LEU A 130 17.62 -12.77 2.20
C LEU A 130 18.78 -13.27 1.32
N PHE A 131 19.68 -12.38 0.90
CA PHE A 131 20.84 -12.70 0.07
C PHE A 131 21.79 -13.69 0.76
N ILE A 132 22.08 -13.50 2.05
CA ILE A 132 22.94 -14.40 2.85
C ILE A 132 22.30 -15.79 2.94
N LYS A 133 20.98 -15.86 3.22
CA LYS A 133 20.23 -17.11 3.37
C LYS A 133 19.93 -17.83 2.06
N SER A 134 20.36 -17.31 0.91
CA SER A 134 20.18 -17.97 -0.39
C SER A 134 20.85 -19.35 -0.50
N ASP A 135 21.86 -19.64 0.32
CA ASP A 135 22.56 -20.95 0.37
C ASP A 135 21.64 -22.14 0.67
N GLY A 136 20.68 -21.93 1.57
CA GLY A 136 19.78 -22.99 2.03
C GLY A 136 18.75 -23.39 0.97
N ILE A 137 18.53 -22.54 -0.04
CA ILE A 137 17.37 -22.61 -0.92
C ILE A 137 17.64 -23.54 -2.09
N SER A 138 16.80 -24.57 -2.23
CA SER A 138 16.90 -25.54 -3.32
C SER A 138 16.04 -25.18 -4.52
N ILE A 139 16.59 -25.37 -5.72
CA ILE A 139 15.85 -25.29 -6.99
C ILE A 139 15.14 -26.62 -7.31
N SER A 140 15.50 -27.72 -6.64
CA SER A 140 14.91 -29.03 -6.90
C SER A 140 13.45 -29.09 -6.48
N ASN A 141 12.60 -29.67 -7.33
CA ASN A 141 11.22 -30.03 -6.99
C ASN A 141 11.14 -31.18 -5.96
N SER A 142 12.28 -31.77 -5.60
CA SER A 142 12.38 -32.83 -4.60
C SER A 142 12.25 -32.22 -3.21
N PRO A 143 11.30 -32.65 -2.36
CA PRO A 143 11.23 -32.19 -1.00
C PRO A 143 12.53 -32.56 -0.28
N LYS A 144 13.31 -31.57 0.16
CA LYS A 144 14.41 -31.81 1.10
C LYS A 144 13.81 -32.37 2.40
N LYS A 145 14.56 -33.24 3.07
CA LYS A 145 14.23 -33.67 4.44
C LYS A 145 14.07 -32.42 5.30
N ILE A 146 12.85 -32.30 5.81
CA ILE A 146 12.37 -31.27 6.72
C ILE A 146 13.26 -31.37 7.95
N GLU A 147 14.09 -30.37 8.22
CA GLU A 147 14.49 -30.16 9.62
C GLU A 147 15.01 -28.76 9.91
N ILE A 148 15.60 -28.02 8.98
CA ILE A 148 16.11 -26.68 9.31
C ILE A 148 15.98 -25.74 8.09
N ASP A 149 15.46 -24.54 8.36
CA ASP A 149 15.41 -23.36 7.50
C ASP A 149 14.32 -23.25 6.43
N CYS A 150 13.25 -22.57 6.84
CA CYS A 150 12.47 -21.62 6.05
C CYS A 150 11.85 -22.18 4.76
N TYR A 151 10.52 -22.38 4.76
CA TYR A 151 9.67 -22.89 3.67
C TYR A 151 9.68 -22.10 2.33
N LEU A 152 10.76 -21.40 2.00
CA LEU A 152 10.94 -20.56 0.83
C LEU A 152 11.61 -21.33 -0.30
N ASP A 153 10.86 -21.64 -1.35
CA ASP A 153 11.45 -22.18 -2.59
C ASP A 153 12.10 -21.05 -3.41
N TYR A 154 12.90 -21.39 -4.43
CA TYR A 154 13.61 -20.38 -5.22
C TYR A 154 12.65 -19.40 -5.93
N ARG A 155 11.43 -19.83 -6.27
CA ARG A 155 10.44 -18.96 -6.93
C ARG A 155 9.89 -17.93 -5.95
N SER A 156 9.48 -18.40 -4.77
CA SER A 156 9.03 -17.56 -3.66
C SER A 156 10.14 -16.61 -3.21
N TYR A 157 11.40 -17.04 -3.23
CA TYR A 157 12.54 -16.18 -2.99
C TYR A 157 12.62 -15.03 -4.00
N LEU A 158 12.59 -15.32 -5.30
CA LEU A 158 12.71 -14.27 -6.33
C LEU A 158 11.56 -13.26 -6.24
N VAL A 159 10.35 -13.76 -5.98
CA VAL A 159 9.18 -12.89 -5.76
C VAL A 159 9.35 -12.05 -4.49
N LEU A 160 9.78 -12.65 -3.37
CA LEU A 160 10.00 -11.93 -2.11
C LEU A 160 11.10 -10.87 -2.25
N LEU A 161 12.19 -11.17 -2.94
CA LEU A 161 13.24 -10.20 -3.26
C LEU A 161 12.67 -9.01 -4.02
N ARG A 162 11.83 -9.26 -5.04
CA ARG A 162 11.22 -8.18 -5.81
C ARG A 162 10.27 -7.33 -4.96
N LEU A 163 9.46 -7.97 -4.12
CA LEU A 163 8.55 -7.27 -3.22
C LEU A 163 9.32 -6.40 -2.20
N LEU A 164 10.38 -6.94 -1.59
CA LEU A 164 11.25 -6.18 -0.67
C LEU A 164 11.92 -4.98 -1.35
N TYR A 165 12.36 -5.15 -2.59
CA TYR A 165 12.97 -4.07 -3.36
C TYR A 165 11.98 -2.94 -3.67
N GLY A 166 10.71 -3.28 -3.89
CA GLY A 166 9.65 -2.31 -4.17
C GLY A 166 8.89 -1.81 -2.93
N ALA A 167 9.31 -2.20 -1.72
CA ALA A 167 8.64 -1.85 -0.49
C ALA A 167 9.14 -0.53 0.11
N ASP A 168 8.23 0.21 0.75
CA ASP A 168 8.60 1.31 1.63
C ASP A 168 9.15 0.81 2.99
N SER A 169 9.53 1.74 3.88
CA SER A 169 10.07 1.42 5.21
C SER A 169 9.11 0.67 6.13
N PHE A 170 7.82 0.61 5.78
CA PHE A 170 6.78 -0.08 6.54
C PHE A 170 6.43 -1.43 5.92
N GLY A 171 7.09 -1.82 4.83
CA GLY A 171 6.80 -3.05 4.11
C GLY A 171 5.61 -2.94 3.18
N ILE A 172 5.15 -1.73 2.84
CA ILE A 172 4.06 -1.53 1.89
C ILE A 172 4.63 -1.53 0.47
N VAL A 173 4.05 -2.37 -0.39
CA VAL A 173 4.42 -2.49 -1.80
C VAL A 173 3.26 -2.02 -2.66
N ILE A 174 3.50 -0.97 -3.46
CA ILE A 174 2.53 -0.41 -4.41
C ILE A 174 3.09 -0.55 -5.82
N GLY A 175 2.24 -0.83 -6.81
CA GLY A 175 2.63 -0.84 -8.23
C GLY A 175 3.51 -2.03 -8.62
N CYS A 176 3.52 -3.11 -7.84
CA CYS A 176 4.29 -4.31 -8.13
C CYS A 176 3.37 -5.50 -8.43
N GLY A 177 2.78 -5.51 -9.63
CA GLY A 177 1.88 -6.55 -10.11
C GLY A 177 2.59 -7.74 -10.73
N ILE A 178 1.80 -8.65 -11.33
CA ILE A 178 2.33 -9.85 -11.98
C ILE A 178 3.28 -9.48 -13.13
N GLY A 179 2.98 -8.44 -13.91
CA GLY A 179 3.82 -8.01 -15.02
C GLY A 179 5.18 -7.46 -14.57
N GLU A 180 5.21 -6.70 -13.47
CA GLU A 180 6.43 -6.17 -12.87
C GLU A 180 7.29 -7.30 -12.28
N ILE A 181 6.66 -8.26 -11.60
CA ILE A 181 7.35 -9.41 -11.04
C ILE A 181 7.89 -10.31 -12.15
N GLU A 182 7.12 -10.55 -13.22
CA GLU A 182 7.56 -11.31 -14.39
C GLU A 182 8.79 -10.67 -15.04
N ARG A 183 8.76 -9.36 -15.29
CA ARG A 183 9.92 -8.61 -15.78
C ARG A 183 11.10 -8.68 -14.82
N ALA A 184 10.91 -8.55 -13.51
CA ALA A 184 12.03 -8.52 -12.58
C ALA A 184 12.62 -9.89 -12.25
N THR A 185 11.91 -10.99 -12.52
CA THR A 185 12.31 -12.34 -12.06
C THR A 185 12.42 -13.37 -13.18
N GLY A 186 11.89 -13.11 -14.37
CA GLY A 186 11.82 -14.09 -15.46
C GLY A 186 10.92 -15.28 -15.17
N LEU A 187 10.07 -15.20 -14.14
CA LEU A 187 9.07 -16.23 -13.80
C LEU A 187 7.80 -16.02 -14.61
N ASN A 188 7.17 -17.11 -15.05
CA ASN A 188 5.86 -17.03 -15.68
C ASN A 188 4.75 -16.70 -14.65
N LYS A 189 3.64 -16.15 -15.14
CA LYS A 189 2.48 -15.73 -14.35
C LYS A 189 1.97 -16.79 -13.35
N GLN A 190 1.89 -18.05 -13.77
CA GLN A 190 1.40 -19.14 -12.91
C GLN A 190 2.36 -19.43 -11.75
N SER A 191 3.67 -19.38 -12.02
CA SER A 191 4.72 -19.54 -11.00
C SER A 191 4.69 -18.39 -10.00
N ILE A 192 4.49 -17.16 -10.48
CA ILE A 192 4.36 -15.98 -9.62
C ILE A 192 3.15 -16.11 -8.70
N TYR A 193 1.98 -16.48 -9.25
CA TYR A 193 0.78 -16.67 -8.45
C TYR A 193 1.00 -17.69 -7.34
N ARG A 194 1.57 -18.87 -7.67
CA ARG A 194 1.89 -19.91 -6.68
C ARG A 194 2.88 -19.42 -5.62
N ALA A 195 3.92 -18.72 -6.03
CA ALA A 195 4.91 -18.12 -5.13
C ALA A 195 4.27 -17.12 -4.15
N ILE A 196 3.39 -16.23 -4.62
CA ILE A 196 2.66 -15.29 -3.75
C ILE A 196 1.80 -16.04 -2.74
N GLN A 197 1.09 -17.10 -3.16
CA GLN A 197 0.29 -17.92 -2.24
C GLN A 197 1.15 -18.64 -1.20
N GLN A 198 2.34 -19.12 -1.59
CA GLN A 198 3.30 -19.72 -0.67
C GLN A 198 3.85 -18.69 0.32
N LEU A 199 4.19 -17.48 -0.13
CA LEU A 199 4.63 -16.39 0.74
C LEU A 199 3.57 -15.99 1.77
N LYS A 200 2.29 -15.94 1.37
CA LYS A 200 1.16 -15.73 2.29
C LYS A 200 0.99 -16.87 3.28
N LYS A 201 1.05 -18.11 2.80
CA LYS A 201 0.93 -19.32 3.62
C LYS A 201 2.04 -19.40 4.67
N ASN A 202 3.23 -18.95 4.32
CA ASN A 202 4.40 -18.93 5.19
C ASN A 202 4.56 -17.61 5.96
N GLY A 203 3.58 -16.71 5.94
CA GLY A 203 3.60 -15.50 6.76
C GLY A 203 4.57 -14.40 6.32
N PHE A 204 5.17 -14.44 5.12
CA PHE A 204 6.02 -13.36 4.59
C PHE A 204 5.20 -12.18 4.06
N ILE A 205 4.01 -12.44 3.52
CA ILE A 205 3.03 -11.42 3.16
C ILE A 205 1.96 -11.42 4.26
N ARG A 206 1.85 -10.30 4.96
CA ARG A 206 0.97 -10.10 6.10
C ARG A 206 -0.48 -10.01 5.64
N CYS A 207 -0.77 -9.02 4.81
CA CYS A 207 -2.08 -8.79 4.21
C CYS A 207 -1.92 -8.18 2.81
N GLN A 208 -3.03 -8.14 2.06
CA GLN A 208 -3.06 -7.49 0.75
C GLN A 208 -4.43 -6.86 0.49
N ALA A 209 -4.43 -5.78 -0.27
CA ALA A 209 -5.58 -5.36 -1.05
C ALA A 209 -5.48 -5.97 -2.45
N ASP A 210 -6.59 -6.50 -2.97
CA ASP A 210 -6.60 -7.13 -4.28
C ASP A 210 -6.41 -6.10 -5.40
N GLY A 211 -5.75 -6.53 -6.48
CA GLY A 211 -5.62 -5.72 -7.69
C GLY A 211 -6.96 -5.54 -8.39
N ALA A 212 -7.09 -4.48 -9.18
CA ALA A 212 -8.32 -4.16 -9.87
C ALA A 212 -8.06 -3.47 -11.21
N ILE A 213 -8.79 -3.86 -12.25
CA ILE A 213 -8.67 -3.24 -13.57
C ILE A 213 -9.79 -2.22 -13.79
N ARG A 214 -9.58 -1.26 -14.71
CA ARG A 214 -10.58 -0.26 -15.14
C ARG A 214 -11.09 0.62 -13.99
N ASN A 215 -10.19 1.06 -13.11
CA ASN A 215 -10.48 2.22 -12.27
C ASN A 215 -10.47 3.48 -13.16
N SER A 216 -11.16 4.55 -12.78
CA SER A 216 -11.18 5.80 -13.58
C SER A 216 -10.39 6.94 -12.95
N PHE A 217 -9.97 6.79 -11.70
CA PHE A 217 -9.11 7.75 -11.00
C PHE A 217 -7.65 7.29 -11.00
N ILE A 218 -7.40 5.99 -10.81
CA ILE A 218 -6.04 5.45 -10.66
C ILE A 218 -5.66 4.52 -11.81
N GLN A 219 -4.43 4.64 -12.31
CA GLN A 219 -3.89 3.78 -13.38
C GLN A 219 -3.39 2.43 -12.85
N THR A 220 -3.02 2.36 -11.56
CA THR A 220 -2.46 1.14 -10.98
C THR A 220 -3.51 0.04 -10.88
N GLU A 221 -3.22 -1.08 -11.53
CA GLU A 221 -4.05 -2.30 -11.44
C GLU A 221 -3.46 -3.33 -10.45
N SER A 222 -2.26 -3.05 -9.95
CA SER A 222 -1.48 -3.96 -9.12
C SER A 222 -2.07 -4.06 -7.71
N PRO A 223 -2.06 -5.26 -7.09
CA PRO A 223 -2.36 -5.40 -5.66
C PRO A 223 -1.42 -4.55 -4.80
N ILE A 224 -1.89 -4.17 -3.62
CA ILE A 224 -1.07 -3.53 -2.58
C ILE A 224 -0.75 -4.59 -1.53
N TYR A 225 0.52 -4.86 -1.30
CA TYR A 225 0.97 -5.86 -0.32
C TYR A 225 1.51 -5.17 0.93
N ALA A 226 1.29 -5.77 2.10
CA ALA A 226 2.07 -5.49 3.30
C ALA A 226 2.92 -6.71 3.65
N LEU A 227 4.22 -6.49 3.77
CA LEU A 227 5.20 -7.52 4.13
C LEU A 227 5.30 -7.67 5.65
N THR A 228 5.58 -8.90 6.09
CA THR A 228 5.84 -9.17 7.51
C THR A 228 7.31 -8.87 7.82
N LEU A 229 7.57 -7.66 8.30
CA LEU A 229 8.92 -7.24 8.65
C LEU A 229 9.45 -7.89 9.94
N SER A 230 8.55 -8.34 10.82
CA SER A 230 8.85 -9.01 12.08
C SER A 230 8.90 -10.54 11.96
N HIS A 231 8.96 -11.07 10.73
CA HIS A 231 9.03 -12.52 10.52
C HIS A 231 10.36 -13.07 11.03
N ARG A 232 10.32 -14.19 11.77
CA ARG A 232 11.53 -14.81 12.38
C ARG A 232 12.66 -15.13 11.38
N PHE A 233 12.31 -15.32 10.11
CA PHE A 233 13.28 -15.49 9.02
C PHE A 233 14.34 -14.39 9.02
N TRP A 234 13.98 -13.16 9.40
CA TRP A 234 14.88 -12.02 9.37
C TRP A 234 15.91 -12.02 10.51
N GLY A 235 15.71 -12.79 11.58
CA GLY A 235 16.58 -12.79 12.75
C GLY A 235 16.77 -11.39 13.31
N ASP A 236 18.02 -10.99 13.55
CA ASP A 236 18.40 -9.66 14.07
C ASP A 236 18.02 -8.49 13.14
N ALA A 237 17.70 -8.77 11.87
CA ALA A 237 17.23 -7.76 10.92
C ALA A 237 15.70 -7.55 10.98
N ALA A 238 14.97 -8.32 11.79
CA ALA A 238 13.53 -8.18 11.94
C ALA A 238 13.16 -6.78 12.45
N ILE A 239 12.10 -6.21 11.89
CA ILE A 239 11.57 -4.91 12.32
C ILE A 239 10.24 -5.16 13.01
N PHE A 240 10.22 -4.88 14.31
CA PHE A 240 9.04 -4.97 15.14
C PHE A 240 8.32 -3.63 15.22
N GLY A 241 7.13 -3.64 15.80
CA GLY A 241 6.35 -2.42 15.99
C GLY A 241 5.04 -2.64 16.73
N LYS A 242 4.26 -1.57 16.77
CA LYS A 242 2.98 -1.50 17.45
C LYS A 242 1.86 -1.58 16.42
N PHE A 243 0.92 -2.49 16.64
CA PHE A 243 -0.27 -2.68 15.82
C PHE A 243 -1.48 -2.19 16.60
N TYR A 244 -2.10 -1.12 16.12
CA TYR A 244 -3.32 -0.56 16.70
C TYR A 244 -4.51 -1.03 15.87
N ILE A 245 -5.25 -2.00 16.41
CA ILE A 245 -6.37 -2.67 15.77
C ILE A 245 -7.65 -1.94 16.20
N LEU A 246 -8.29 -1.26 15.26
CA LEU A 246 -9.58 -0.61 15.44
C LEU A 246 -10.68 -1.62 15.11
N LYS A 247 -11.46 -2.01 16.11
CA LYS A 247 -12.65 -2.85 15.94
C LYS A 247 -13.88 -1.95 15.89
N TYR A 248 -14.59 -2.01 14.77
CA TYR A 248 -15.81 -1.24 14.57
C TYR A 248 -17.02 -1.97 15.21
N PRO A 249 -18.02 -1.25 15.76
CA PRO A 249 -19.20 -1.83 16.39
C PRO A 249 -20.12 -2.50 15.36
N GLN A 250 -20.07 -2.05 14.11
CA GLN A 250 -20.74 -2.66 12.97
C GLN A 250 -19.70 -2.85 11.84
N PRO A 251 -19.92 -3.79 10.91
CA PRO A 251 -19.07 -3.96 9.75
C PRO A 251 -18.86 -2.62 9.06
N HIS A 252 -17.64 -2.11 9.05
CA HIS A 252 -17.28 -0.82 8.49
C HIS A 252 -17.20 -0.89 6.97
N VAL A 253 -18.06 -0.14 6.31
CA VAL A 253 -17.98 0.09 4.88
C VAL A 253 -16.92 1.15 4.58
N PHE A 254 -16.04 0.85 3.62
CA PHE A 254 -15.01 1.77 3.12
C PHE A 254 -15.61 3.12 2.68
N GLU A 255 -14.91 4.21 3.00
CA GLU A 255 -15.28 5.58 2.65
C GLU A 255 -15.57 5.75 1.16
N VAL A 256 -14.70 5.20 0.31
CA VAL A 256 -14.86 5.24 -1.15
C VAL A 256 -16.17 4.58 -1.61
N GLN A 257 -16.59 3.47 -0.97
CA GLN A 257 -17.85 2.80 -1.29
C GLN A 257 -19.07 3.56 -0.73
N LYS A 258 -18.95 4.21 0.42
CA LYS A 258 -19.99 5.10 0.96
C LYS A 258 -20.28 6.22 -0.02
N VAL A 259 -19.23 6.92 -0.47
CA VAL A 259 -19.37 7.99 -1.47
C VAL A 259 -19.94 7.46 -2.78
N ALA A 260 -19.53 6.27 -3.23
CA ALA A 260 -20.13 5.62 -4.40
C ALA A 260 -21.65 5.41 -4.26
N SER A 261 -22.07 4.99 -3.07
CA SER A 261 -23.49 4.74 -2.76
C SER A 261 -24.30 6.05 -2.74
N ILE A 262 -23.73 7.12 -2.17
CA ILE A 262 -24.31 8.46 -2.17
C ILE A 262 -24.43 8.99 -3.61
N PHE A 263 -23.37 8.90 -4.42
CA PHE A 263 -23.38 9.35 -5.81
C PHE A 263 -24.41 8.59 -6.66
N THR A 264 -24.61 7.31 -6.36
CA THR A 264 -25.65 6.49 -6.98
C THR A 264 -27.06 6.95 -6.56
N MET A 265 -27.29 7.38 -5.31
CA MET A 265 -28.57 8.00 -4.90
C MET A 265 -28.81 9.33 -5.62
N LEU A 266 -27.78 10.15 -5.73
CA LEU A 266 -27.83 11.46 -6.38
C LEU A 266 -27.96 11.35 -7.92
N ASN A 267 -27.96 10.15 -8.47
CA ASN A 267 -28.18 9.96 -9.90
C ASN A 267 -29.68 10.09 -10.22
N PRO A 268 -30.10 10.99 -11.13
CA PRO A 268 -31.50 11.16 -11.51
C PRO A 268 -32.12 9.90 -12.13
N LYS A 269 -31.30 8.94 -12.61
CA LYS A 269 -31.76 7.63 -13.08
C LYS A 269 -31.99 6.61 -11.96
N SER A 270 -31.73 6.95 -10.71
CA SER A 270 -31.99 6.06 -9.57
C SER A 270 -33.50 5.95 -9.31
N ASP A 271 -33.95 4.78 -8.86
CA ASP A 271 -35.36 4.52 -8.55
C ASP A 271 -35.93 5.56 -7.54
N LEU A 272 -35.07 6.11 -6.66
CA LEU A 272 -35.41 7.14 -5.66
C LEU A 272 -35.78 8.51 -6.26
N LEU A 273 -35.20 8.88 -7.41
CA LEU A 273 -35.42 10.18 -8.08
C LEU A 273 -36.23 10.07 -9.37
N SER A 274 -36.59 8.85 -9.78
CA SER A 274 -37.31 8.53 -11.02
C SER A 274 -38.71 9.18 -11.15
N ASN A 275 -39.28 9.68 -10.04
CA ASN A 275 -40.58 10.35 -10.00
C ASN A 275 -40.51 11.89 -10.06
N THR A 276 -39.33 12.50 -10.19
CA THR A 276 -39.21 13.98 -10.24
C THR A 276 -38.71 14.48 -11.59
N LYS A 277 -39.55 15.27 -12.27
CA LYS A 277 -39.26 15.92 -13.55
C LYS A 277 -38.44 17.20 -13.37
N SER A 278 -37.16 17.11 -13.03
CA SER A 278 -36.16 18.16 -13.29
C SER A 278 -34.85 17.86 -12.55
N GLU A 279 -33.76 18.43 -13.05
CA GLU A 279 -32.47 18.59 -12.36
C GLU A 279 -32.59 19.53 -11.15
N ASP A 280 -33.42 19.14 -10.17
CA ASP A 280 -33.77 20.00 -9.03
C ASP A 280 -32.68 20.08 -7.96
N SER A 281 -32.47 21.31 -7.49
CA SER A 281 -31.75 21.71 -6.27
C SER A 281 -32.15 20.96 -4.98
N ASP A 282 -33.21 20.14 -5.03
CA ASP A 282 -33.78 19.38 -3.92
C ASP A 282 -33.24 17.94 -3.81
N ALA A 283 -32.38 17.50 -4.73
CA ALA A 283 -31.81 16.14 -4.71
C ALA A 283 -30.96 15.87 -3.45
N GLY A 284 -30.18 16.86 -3.00
CA GLY A 284 -29.42 16.77 -1.74
C GLY A 284 -30.33 16.60 -0.53
N SER A 285 -31.35 17.46 -0.39
CA SER A 285 -32.35 17.41 0.68
C SER A 285 -33.12 16.07 0.71
N LYS A 286 -33.42 15.49 -0.46
CA LYS A 286 -34.06 14.17 -0.55
C LYS A 286 -33.15 13.04 -0.05
N VAL A 287 -31.85 13.10 -0.33
CA VAL A 287 -30.88 12.13 0.22
C VAL A 287 -30.80 12.25 1.74
N LEU A 288 -30.81 13.48 2.29
CA LEU A 288 -30.83 13.70 3.74
C LEU A 288 -32.08 13.13 4.43
N ASN A 289 -33.20 13.02 3.70
CA ASN A 289 -34.46 12.48 4.18
C ASN A 289 -34.62 10.96 3.95
N CYS A 290 -33.66 10.29 3.31
CA CYS A 290 -33.68 8.84 3.14
C CYS A 290 -33.61 8.15 4.51
N LYS A 291 -34.55 7.25 4.82
CA LYS A 291 -34.61 6.48 6.08
C LYS A 291 -33.44 5.50 6.29
N ASN A 292 -32.40 5.55 5.47
CA ASN A 292 -31.30 4.59 5.51
C ASN A 292 -30.25 5.05 6.53
N TYR A 293 -30.50 4.68 7.79
CA TYR A 293 -29.73 5.10 8.95
C TYR A 293 -28.22 4.86 8.81
N TYR A 294 -27.80 3.82 8.09
CA TYR A 294 -26.39 3.45 8.03
C TYR A 294 -25.53 4.40 7.17
N LEU A 295 -26.02 4.95 6.05
CA LEU A 295 -25.21 5.87 5.23
C LEU A 295 -25.13 7.29 5.80
N LEU A 296 -26.19 7.72 6.47
CA LEU A 296 -26.38 9.10 6.92
C LEU A 296 -26.10 9.25 8.41
N HIS A 297 -26.15 8.17 9.20
CA HIS A 297 -26.00 8.16 10.66
C HIS A 297 -24.97 7.14 11.17
N ASP A 298 -24.01 6.68 10.33
CA ASP A 298 -22.85 5.91 10.82
C ASP A 298 -22.06 6.79 11.81
N PRO A 299 -22.07 6.47 13.13
CA PRO A 299 -21.50 7.34 14.15
C PRO A 299 -19.97 7.36 14.11
N LEU A 300 -19.34 6.43 13.39
CA LEU A 300 -17.90 6.43 13.18
C LEU A 300 -17.44 7.46 12.17
N CYS A 301 -18.33 7.93 11.30
CA CYS A 301 -17.86 8.57 10.08
C CYS A 301 -17.71 10.10 10.19
N TRP A 302 -18.17 10.73 11.29
CA TRP A 302 -18.44 12.19 11.30
C TRP A 302 -18.37 12.81 12.71
N MET A 303 -17.56 12.26 13.62
CA MET A 303 -17.72 12.53 15.06
C MET A 303 -16.50 13.15 15.78
N LYS A 304 -16.59 14.45 16.11
CA LYS A 304 -16.75 14.94 17.49
C LYS A 304 -17.59 16.24 17.58
N PRO A 305 -18.33 16.46 18.69
CA PRO A 305 -19.08 17.68 18.95
C PRO A 305 -18.08 18.81 19.24
N PHE A 306 -18.33 19.98 18.66
CA PHE A 306 -17.58 21.17 19.02
C PHE A 306 -17.57 21.37 20.55
N ILE A 307 -16.43 21.85 21.02
CA ILE A 307 -16.16 22.33 22.37
C ILE A 307 -17.35 23.15 22.90
N LEU A 308 -17.73 22.87 24.15
CA LEU A 308 -18.73 23.59 24.94
C LEU A 308 -18.78 25.09 24.59
N ARG A 309 -19.85 25.53 23.94
CA ARG A 309 -20.51 26.77 24.33
C ARG A 309 -21.77 26.38 25.09
N SER A 310 -21.64 26.38 26.42
CA SER A 310 -22.63 25.99 27.44
C SER A 310 -22.96 24.50 27.53
N ARG A 311 -23.04 23.99 28.77
CA ARG A 311 -23.46 22.62 29.11
C ARG A 311 -24.95 22.36 28.78
N ASP A 312 -25.70 23.38 28.39
CA ASP A 312 -27.16 23.34 28.34
C ASP A 312 -27.74 23.10 26.93
N ALA A 313 -26.88 22.89 25.91
CA ALA A 313 -27.29 22.71 24.51
C ALA A 313 -26.76 21.43 23.84
N VAL A 314 -26.39 20.41 24.62
CA VAL A 314 -25.77 19.18 24.12
C VAL A 314 -26.87 18.17 23.74
N GLY A 315 -27.32 18.20 22.49
CA GLY A 315 -28.30 17.25 21.96
C GLY A 315 -27.94 16.72 20.57
N TYR A 316 -28.52 15.54 20.25
CA TYR A 316 -28.55 14.85 18.95
C TYR A 316 -28.66 15.78 17.71
N ALA A 317 -29.36 16.91 17.86
CA ALA A 317 -29.57 17.91 16.82
C ALA A 317 -28.28 18.47 16.20
N ASN A 318 -27.21 18.67 16.98
CA ASN A 318 -25.94 19.21 16.44
C ASN A 318 -25.17 18.18 15.59
N TYR A 319 -25.34 16.89 15.85
CA TYR A 319 -24.68 15.83 15.10
C TYR A 319 -25.27 15.68 13.70
N VAL A 320 -26.60 15.64 13.62
CA VAL A 320 -27.33 15.54 12.35
C VAL A 320 -26.99 16.72 11.43
N VAL A 321 -26.86 17.93 11.96
CA VAL A 321 -26.50 19.12 11.16
C VAL A 321 -25.11 19.00 10.54
N LEU A 322 -24.11 18.51 11.28
CA LEU A 322 -22.75 18.29 10.75
C LEU A 322 -22.75 17.21 9.66
N GLN A 323 -23.51 16.14 9.87
CA GLN A 323 -23.70 15.10 8.86
C GLN A 323 -24.35 15.64 7.59
N GLN A 324 -25.34 16.51 7.73
CA GLN A 324 -25.96 17.15 6.57
C GLN A 324 -24.96 18.04 5.81
N GLN A 325 -24.15 18.83 6.51
CA GLN A 325 -23.15 19.72 5.89
C GLN A 325 -22.12 18.96 5.06
N GLU A 326 -21.55 17.89 5.61
CA GLU A 326 -20.55 17.09 4.92
C GLU A 326 -21.16 16.29 3.73
N ILE A 327 -22.43 15.87 3.80
CA ILE A 327 -23.13 15.29 2.64
C ILE A 327 -23.32 16.35 1.54
N MET A 328 -23.65 17.58 1.93
CA MET A 328 -23.77 18.68 0.98
C MET A 328 -22.42 18.99 0.32
N LYS A 329 -21.29 18.89 1.03
CA LYS A 329 -19.95 18.99 0.42
C LYS A 329 -19.71 17.89 -0.61
N LEU A 330 -20.08 16.64 -0.30
CA LEU A 330 -19.98 15.52 -1.26
C LEU A 330 -20.90 15.73 -2.47
N TYR A 331 -22.08 16.32 -2.28
CA TYR A 331 -22.98 16.71 -3.35
C TYR A 331 -22.33 17.76 -4.27
N ASP A 332 -21.70 18.79 -3.71
CA ASP A 332 -20.99 19.81 -4.48
C ASP A 332 -19.88 19.18 -5.33
N HIS A 333 -19.07 18.30 -4.74
CA HIS A 333 -18.06 17.54 -5.49
C HIS A 333 -18.67 16.65 -6.58
N TYR A 334 -19.79 15.99 -6.32
CA TYR A 334 -20.50 15.21 -7.33
C TYR A 334 -20.94 16.07 -8.52
N VAL A 335 -21.51 17.25 -8.26
CA VAL A 335 -21.92 18.20 -9.31
C VAL A 335 -20.70 18.67 -10.10
N GLU A 336 -19.60 19.03 -9.44
CA GLU A 336 -18.35 19.44 -10.10
C GLU A 336 -17.76 18.32 -10.96
N LEU A 337 -17.72 17.08 -10.47
CA LEU A 337 -17.25 15.92 -11.24
C LEU A 337 -18.14 15.59 -12.43
N LYS A 338 -19.46 15.85 -12.34
CA LYS A 338 -20.38 15.69 -13.47
C LYS A 338 -20.17 16.75 -14.56
N ARG A 339 -19.71 17.95 -14.17
CA ARG A 339 -19.33 19.01 -15.11
C ARG A 339 -18.02 18.70 -15.83
N LEU A 340 -17.21 17.78 -15.31
CA LEU A 340 -16.05 17.26 -16.03
C LEU A 340 -16.58 16.38 -17.17
N HIS A 341 -16.18 16.69 -18.41
CA HIS A 341 -16.62 15.98 -19.61
C HIS A 341 -15.48 15.16 -20.24
N PRO A 342 -15.03 14.05 -19.63
CA PRO A 342 -14.31 13.01 -20.36
C PRO A 342 -15.30 12.13 -21.16
N GLU A 343 -14.79 11.25 -22.03
CA GLU A 343 -15.60 10.28 -22.82
C GLU A 343 -16.52 9.39 -21.95
N ASN A 344 -16.28 9.34 -20.63
CA ASN A 344 -17.14 8.72 -19.63
C ASN A 344 -17.01 9.49 -18.29
N PRO A 345 -18.05 10.20 -17.80
CA PRO A 345 -17.92 11.10 -16.65
C PRO A 345 -17.33 10.38 -15.43
N LEU A 346 -16.32 10.96 -14.78
CA LEU A 346 -15.64 10.36 -13.62
C LEU A 346 -16.62 10.01 -12.48
N SER A 347 -17.72 10.75 -12.38
CA SER A 347 -18.82 10.45 -11.45
C SER A 347 -19.56 9.15 -11.81
N ALA A 348 -19.59 8.74 -13.09
CA ALA A 348 -20.22 7.49 -13.51
C ALA A 348 -19.42 6.24 -13.14
N THR A 349 -18.13 6.39 -12.88
CA THR A 349 -17.29 5.34 -12.30
C THR A 349 -17.83 4.86 -10.96
N PHE A 350 -18.52 5.73 -10.23
CA PHE A 350 -19.08 5.43 -8.92
C PHE A 350 -20.51 4.87 -8.96
N TYR A 351 -21.09 4.63 -10.14
CA TYR A 351 -22.42 4.03 -10.23
C TYR A 351 -22.39 2.54 -9.84
N LEU A 352 -22.94 2.25 -8.68
CA LEU A 352 -23.08 0.89 -8.16
C LEU A 352 -24.29 0.20 -8.79
N LYS A 353 -24.16 -1.09 -9.10
CA LYS A 353 -25.32 -1.91 -9.45
C LYS A 353 -26.20 -2.16 -8.21
N PRO A 354 -27.50 -2.47 -8.37
CA PRO A 354 -28.41 -2.67 -7.24
C PRO A 354 -27.98 -3.72 -6.20
N HIS A 355 -27.16 -4.71 -6.58
CA HIS A 355 -26.62 -5.76 -5.68
C HIS A 355 -25.24 -5.41 -5.10
N GLU A 356 -24.58 -4.39 -5.63
CA GLU A 356 -23.36 -3.79 -5.07
C GLU A 356 -23.72 -2.66 -4.09
N TYR A 357 -25.00 -2.34 -4.04
CA TYR A 357 -25.63 -1.38 -3.15
C TYR A 357 -25.72 -1.99 -1.75
N ILE A 358 -25.05 -1.37 -0.79
CA ILE A 358 -25.10 -1.77 0.65
C ILE A 358 -26.53 -1.70 1.20
N LEU A 359 -27.42 -1.01 0.49
CA LEU A 359 -28.72 -0.55 0.98
C LEU A 359 -29.87 -1.51 0.70
N LYS A 360 -29.60 -2.70 0.15
CA LYS A 360 -30.64 -3.71 -0.05
C LYS A 360 -30.58 -4.89 0.91
N ASP A 361 -29.43 -5.21 1.50
CA ASP A 361 -29.35 -6.31 2.48
C ASP A 361 -28.19 -6.13 3.46
N GLU A 362 -28.50 -5.72 4.70
CA GLU A 362 -27.59 -5.88 5.85
C GLU A 362 -27.19 -7.37 6.04
N ALA A 363 -27.98 -8.31 5.51
CA ALA A 363 -27.77 -9.75 5.61
C ALA A 363 -26.69 -10.34 4.67
N VAL A 364 -26.23 -9.62 3.64
CA VAL A 364 -25.38 -10.20 2.57
C VAL A 364 -23.87 -10.08 2.86
N LEU A 365 -23.45 -9.23 3.79
CA LEU A 365 -22.02 -9.06 4.13
C LEU A 365 -21.40 -10.31 4.78
N GLY A 366 -22.20 -11.20 5.39
CA GLY A 366 -21.72 -12.40 6.08
C GLY A 366 -21.45 -13.62 5.19
N HIS A 367 -21.93 -13.65 3.94
CA HIS A 367 -21.99 -14.89 3.14
C HIS A 367 -21.04 -14.99 1.93
N LEU A 368 -20.21 -13.97 1.67
CA LEU A 368 -19.31 -13.97 0.50
C LEU A 368 -18.01 -14.78 0.67
N ALA A 369 -17.82 -15.46 1.79
CA ALA A 369 -16.58 -16.17 2.12
C ALA A 369 -16.34 -17.47 1.31
N SER A 370 -17.26 -17.92 0.44
CA SER A 370 -17.08 -19.19 -0.27
C SER A 370 -16.64 -19.00 -1.72
N ILE A 371 -15.34 -19.19 -1.95
CA ILE A 371 -14.77 -19.85 -3.15
C ILE A 371 -15.29 -19.32 -4.49
N GLN A 372 -15.12 -18.03 -4.77
CA GLN A 372 -15.17 -17.55 -6.16
C GLN A 372 -13.83 -16.97 -6.56
N HIS A 373 -13.34 -17.38 -7.73
CA HIS A 373 -12.16 -16.82 -8.37
C HIS A 373 -12.23 -15.29 -8.32
N THR A 374 -11.19 -14.65 -7.77
CA THR A 374 -11.11 -13.20 -7.60
C THR A 374 -11.25 -12.52 -8.97
N LYS A 375 -12.45 -12.03 -9.29
CA LYS A 375 -12.67 -11.26 -10.53
C LYS A 375 -12.05 -9.88 -10.34
N LEU A 376 -10.89 -9.65 -10.96
CA LEU A 376 -10.19 -8.36 -10.94
C LEU A 376 -11.03 -7.20 -11.52
N SER A 377 -12.10 -7.51 -12.27
CA SER A 377 -13.00 -6.54 -12.89
C SER A 377 -14.19 -6.13 -12.01
N GLY A 378 -14.35 -6.70 -10.81
CA GLY A 378 -15.48 -6.42 -9.91
C GLY A 378 -15.38 -5.05 -9.25
N MET A 379 -16.52 -4.38 -9.07
CA MET A 379 -16.60 -3.03 -8.49
C MET A 379 -16.00 -2.96 -7.08
N ASN A 380 -16.23 -3.99 -6.26
CA ASN A 380 -15.67 -4.12 -4.91
C ASN A 380 -14.13 -4.06 -4.88
N ASN A 381 -13.46 -4.74 -5.82
CA ASN A 381 -11.99 -4.71 -5.91
C ASN A 381 -11.50 -3.33 -6.34
N ARG A 382 -12.21 -2.65 -7.25
CA ARG A 382 -11.84 -1.28 -7.69
C ARG A 382 -11.93 -0.29 -6.55
N LEU A 383 -13.02 -0.32 -5.79
CA LEU A 383 -13.22 0.57 -4.65
C LEU A 383 -12.27 0.24 -3.51
N GLY A 384 -12.02 -1.05 -3.23
CA GLY A 384 -11.09 -1.48 -2.19
C GLY A 384 -9.63 -1.15 -2.48
N LEU A 385 -9.19 -1.35 -3.73
CA LEU A 385 -7.84 -0.93 -4.15
C LEU A 385 -7.68 0.58 -4.05
N PHE A 386 -8.70 1.34 -4.51
CA PHE A 386 -8.67 2.79 -4.45
C PHE A 386 -8.65 3.32 -3.02
N GLN A 387 -9.51 2.78 -2.15
CA GLN A 387 -9.49 3.04 -0.71
C GLN A 387 -8.09 2.79 -0.12
N SER A 388 -7.52 1.61 -0.38
CA SER A 388 -6.23 1.23 0.19
C SER A 388 -5.10 2.15 -0.27
N LEU A 389 -5.15 2.63 -1.52
CA LEU A 389 -4.19 3.61 -2.04
C LEU A 389 -4.34 4.97 -1.36
N LEU A 390 -5.57 5.47 -1.23
CA LEU A 390 -5.85 6.73 -0.52
C LEU A 390 -5.42 6.65 0.94
N GLU A 391 -5.63 5.51 1.62
CA GLU A 391 -5.12 5.27 2.97
C GLU A 391 -3.59 5.44 3.05
N GLN A 392 -2.84 4.97 2.04
CA GLN A 392 -1.38 5.17 2.00
C GLN A 392 -1.00 6.64 1.84
N TRP A 393 -1.69 7.38 0.97
CA TRP A 393 -1.46 8.82 0.77
C TRP A 393 -1.83 9.63 2.02
N CYS A 394 -2.94 9.31 2.66
CA CYS A 394 -3.32 9.90 3.95
C CYS A 394 -2.22 9.68 4.98
N CYS A 395 -1.76 8.43 5.15
CA CYS A 395 -0.71 8.12 6.11
C CYS A 395 0.59 8.89 5.83
N GLN A 396 0.95 9.10 4.56
CA GLN A 396 2.11 9.90 4.19
C GLN A 396 1.95 11.38 4.58
N ILE A 397 0.84 12.02 4.19
CA ILE A 397 0.55 13.43 4.54
C ILE A 397 0.56 13.62 6.05
N TYR A 398 -0.24 12.82 6.76
CA TYR A 398 -0.42 12.99 8.20
C TYR A 398 0.81 12.57 9.00
N SER A 399 1.69 11.70 8.48
CA SER A 399 2.98 11.38 9.12
C SER A 399 4.03 12.48 8.93
N GLN A 400 3.93 13.30 7.87
CA GLN A 400 4.93 14.31 7.53
C GLN A 400 4.52 15.74 7.91
N ASN A 401 3.22 16.02 7.96
CA ASN A 401 2.69 17.34 8.29
C ASN A 401 2.23 17.40 9.77
N LYS A 402 3.12 17.91 10.63
CA LYS A 402 2.86 18.07 12.07
C LYS A 402 1.64 18.95 12.36
N SER A 403 1.35 19.95 11.54
CA SER A 403 0.20 20.83 11.72
C SER A 403 -1.10 20.08 11.50
N LEU A 404 -1.25 19.40 10.35
CA LEU A 404 -2.43 18.59 10.03
C LEU A 404 -2.62 17.48 11.07
N PHE A 405 -1.54 16.79 11.45
CA PHE A 405 -1.58 15.76 12.48
C PHE A 405 -2.12 16.30 13.82
N LYS A 406 -1.66 17.48 14.25
CA LYS A 406 -2.10 18.12 15.50
C LYS A 406 -3.54 18.60 15.42
N MET A 407 -3.94 19.23 14.32
CA MET A 407 -5.31 19.69 14.11
C MET A 407 -6.30 18.52 14.15
N LEU A 408 -5.97 17.39 13.50
CA LEU A 408 -6.78 16.18 13.56
C LEU A 408 -6.91 15.67 14.99
N LYS A 409 -5.78 15.60 15.73
CA LYS A 409 -5.74 15.14 17.12
C LYS A 409 -6.60 15.99 18.05
N GLU A 410 -6.67 17.29 17.80
CA GLU A 410 -7.47 18.27 18.54
C GLU A 410 -8.94 18.32 18.08
N ALA A 411 -9.33 17.46 17.11
CA ALA A 411 -10.65 17.43 16.49
C ALA A 411 -11.04 18.77 15.82
N ASN A 412 -10.04 19.49 15.30
CA ASN A 412 -10.27 20.68 14.48
C ASN A 412 -10.58 20.26 13.03
N PRO A 413 -11.34 21.07 12.26
CA PRO A 413 -11.48 20.85 10.82
C PRO A 413 -10.10 20.84 10.17
N VAL A 414 -9.72 19.68 9.66
CA VAL A 414 -8.57 19.46 8.80
C VAL A 414 -9.05 19.43 7.37
N VAL A 415 -8.33 20.16 6.53
CA VAL A 415 -8.46 20.12 5.07
C VAL A 415 -7.06 19.95 4.53
N ILE A 416 -6.84 18.87 3.78
CA ILE A 416 -5.59 18.70 3.03
C ILE A 416 -5.49 19.82 1.99
N ASP A 417 -4.38 20.54 1.99
CA ASP A 417 -4.10 21.59 1.01
C ASP A 417 -3.41 21.05 -0.25
N ASP A 418 -3.51 21.83 -1.34
CA ASP A 418 -2.90 21.48 -2.62
C ASP A 418 -1.39 21.23 -2.48
N GLU A 419 -0.69 22.01 -1.64
CA GLU A 419 0.75 21.84 -1.42
C GLU A 419 1.08 20.47 -0.79
N SER A 420 0.32 20.04 0.21
CA SER A 420 0.48 18.71 0.82
C SER A 420 0.19 17.60 -0.19
N PHE A 421 -0.81 17.78 -1.05
CA PHE A 421 -1.14 16.84 -2.11
C PHE A 421 -0.05 16.75 -3.18
N GLU A 422 0.47 17.88 -3.67
CA GLU A 422 1.54 17.93 -4.66
C GLU A 422 2.83 17.26 -4.17
N ARG A 423 3.18 17.46 -2.89
CA ARG A 423 4.35 16.83 -2.26
C ARG A 423 4.28 15.30 -2.22
N LEU A 424 3.10 14.69 -2.36
CA LEU A 424 2.98 13.23 -2.47
C LEU A 424 3.67 12.67 -3.72
N GLY A 425 3.79 13.48 -4.79
CA GLY A 425 4.30 13.01 -6.08
C GLY A 425 3.46 11.86 -6.66
N CYS A 426 2.15 11.87 -6.42
CA CYS A 426 1.26 10.76 -6.78
C CYS A 426 0.70 10.83 -8.21
N THR A 427 1.18 11.77 -9.04
CA THR A 427 0.69 12.01 -10.40
C THR A 427 0.77 10.78 -11.29
N ASP A 428 1.84 9.97 -11.15
CA ASP A 428 2.06 8.76 -11.94
C ASP A 428 1.03 7.65 -11.65
N PHE A 429 0.35 7.73 -10.50
CA PHE A 429 -0.70 6.79 -10.13
C PHE A 429 -2.09 7.22 -10.62
N LEU A 430 -2.28 8.51 -10.97
CA LEU A 430 -3.56 9.06 -11.39
C LEU A 430 -3.73 8.97 -12.90
N TYR A 431 -4.95 8.70 -13.39
CA TYR A 431 -5.21 8.78 -14.83
C TYR A 431 -4.94 10.21 -15.33
N PRO A 432 -4.24 10.38 -16.46
CA PRO A 432 -3.94 11.71 -16.96
C PRO A 432 -5.24 12.29 -17.48
N TYR A 433 -5.66 13.40 -16.89
CA TYR A 433 -6.83 14.09 -17.38
C TYR A 433 -6.50 14.77 -18.71
N SER A 434 -7.41 14.69 -19.69
CA SER A 434 -7.26 15.36 -20.97
C SER A 434 -8.58 16.00 -21.39
N LEU A 435 -8.49 17.17 -22.02
CA LEU A 435 -9.64 17.87 -22.57
C LEU A 435 -10.11 17.17 -23.85
N GLN A 436 -11.42 17.11 -24.05
CA GLN A 436 -11.98 16.54 -25.28
C GLN A 436 -11.60 17.37 -26.51
N ALA A 437 -11.48 16.70 -27.66
CA ALA A 437 -11.22 17.35 -28.94
C ALA A 437 -12.27 18.44 -29.27
N THR A 438 -13.53 18.23 -28.85
CA THR A 438 -14.63 19.20 -29.00
C THR A 438 -14.41 20.45 -28.14
N GLN A 439 -14.02 20.31 -26.87
CA GLN A 439 -13.71 21.43 -25.99
C GLN A 439 -12.50 22.21 -26.50
N ILE A 440 -11.46 21.52 -26.93
CA ILE A 440 -10.27 22.14 -27.57
C ILE A 440 -10.70 22.90 -28.83
N LYS A 441 -11.60 22.34 -29.64
CA LYS A 441 -12.16 23.01 -30.83
C LYS A 441 -12.94 24.27 -30.45
N THR A 442 -13.80 24.21 -29.45
CA THR A 442 -14.56 25.37 -28.97
C THR A 442 -13.65 26.48 -28.44
N ILE A 443 -12.59 26.13 -27.68
CA ILE A 443 -11.59 27.11 -27.23
C ILE A 443 -10.89 27.74 -28.43
N LYS A 444 -10.46 26.94 -29.40
CA LYS A 444 -9.83 27.45 -30.63
C LYS A 444 -10.76 28.41 -31.36
N GLU A 445 -12.02 28.03 -31.57
CA GLU A 445 -13.03 28.86 -32.24
C GLU A 445 -13.27 30.18 -31.48
N ASP A 446 -13.49 30.14 -30.17
CA ASP A 446 -13.73 31.33 -29.34
C ASP A 446 -12.53 32.28 -29.33
N MET A 447 -11.31 31.76 -29.20
CA MET A 447 -10.10 32.59 -29.24
C MET A 447 -9.83 33.17 -30.63
N THR A 448 -10.13 32.44 -31.70
CA THR A 448 -10.05 32.97 -33.07
C THR A 448 -11.10 34.07 -33.32
N LEU A 449 -12.31 33.94 -32.78
CA LEU A 449 -13.35 34.98 -32.87
C LEU A 449 -12.97 36.25 -32.08
N LYS A 450 -12.19 36.11 -31.01
CA LYS A 450 -11.68 37.21 -30.19
C LYS A 450 -10.37 37.83 -30.72
N ASN A 451 -9.82 37.33 -31.84
CA ASN A 451 -8.50 37.70 -32.37
C ASN A 451 -7.33 37.45 -31.39
N GLU A 452 -7.44 36.45 -30.52
CA GLU A 452 -6.43 36.08 -29.50
C GLU A 452 -5.83 34.68 -29.75
N SER A 453 -5.52 34.37 -31.01
CA SER A 453 -5.03 33.05 -31.42
C SER A 453 -3.72 32.63 -30.76
N ASP A 454 -2.89 33.59 -30.36
CA ASP A 454 -1.65 33.40 -29.61
C ASP A 454 -1.87 32.85 -28.19
N LYS A 455 -3.05 33.07 -27.61
CA LYS A 455 -3.40 32.62 -26.24
C LYS A 455 -4.04 31.24 -26.19
N ILE A 456 -4.30 30.59 -27.32
CA ILE A 456 -4.99 29.29 -27.40
C ILE A 456 -4.33 28.24 -26.48
N GLU A 457 -3.00 28.10 -26.57
CA GLU A 457 -2.27 27.10 -25.77
C GLU A 457 -2.37 27.41 -24.27
N SER A 458 -2.21 28.68 -23.89
CA SER A 458 -2.36 29.11 -22.50
C SER A 458 -3.76 28.86 -21.93
N MET A 459 -4.80 29.06 -22.73
CA MET A 459 -6.20 28.82 -22.33
C MET A 459 -6.50 27.33 -22.19
N ILE A 460 -5.96 26.49 -23.09
CA ILE A 460 -6.06 25.03 -23.00
C ILE A 460 -5.41 24.55 -21.70
N THR A 461 -4.18 24.99 -21.42
CA THR A 461 -3.46 24.64 -20.18
C THR A 461 -4.18 25.14 -18.94
N PHE A 462 -4.68 26.38 -18.94
CA PHE A 462 -5.46 26.93 -17.84
C PHE A 462 -6.69 26.08 -17.54
N LYS A 463 -7.47 25.72 -18.57
CA LYS A 463 -8.66 24.90 -18.40
C LYS A 463 -8.35 23.48 -17.95
N LEU A 464 -7.27 22.89 -18.47
CA LEU A 464 -6.79 21.59 -18.05
C LEU A 464 -6.45 21.59 -16.55
N ASN A 465 -5.67 22.58 -16.10
CA ASN A 465 -5.29 22.72 -14.70
C ASN A 465 -6.51 22.95 -13.79
N ALA A 466 -7.49 23.75 -14.24
CA ALA A 466 -8.72 23.98 -13.48
C ALA A 466 -9.55 22.69 -13.32
N GLU A 467 -9.69 21.89 -14.37
CA GLU A 467 -10.42 20.62 -14.32
C GLU A 467 -9.66 19.56 -13.49
N GLN A 468 -8.33 19.51 -13.60
CA GLN A 468 -7.50 18.65 -12.76
C GLN A 468 -7.56 19.03 -11.27
N SER A 469 -7.58 20.32 -10.95
CA SER A 469 -7.73 20.81 -9.58
C SER A 469 -9.04 20.33 -8.94
N ARG A 470 -10.16 20.29 -9.70
CA ARG A 470 -11.44 19.75 -9.20
C ARG A 470 -11.34 18.27 -8.83
N ILE A 471 -10.59 17.49 -9.61
CA ILE A 471 -10.33 16.08 -9.31
C ILE A 471 -9.50 15.97 -8.03
N HIS A 472 -8.42 16.75 -7.91
CA HIS A 472 -7.58 16.76 -6.71
C HIS A 472 -8.38 17.13 -5.46
N GLN A 473 -9.22 18.16 -5.53
CA GLN A 473 -10.12 18.56 -4.43
C GLN A 473 -11.04 17.43 -3.98
N PHE A 474 -11.61 16.68 -4.92
CA PHE A 474 -12.42 15.51 -4.57
C PHE A 474 -11.58 14.40 -3.91
N LEU A 475 -10.37 14.12 -4.40
CA LEU A 475 -9.48 13.14 -3.79
C LEU A 475 -9.08 13.54 -2.37
N MET A 476 -8.78 14.83 -2.15
CA MET A 476 -8.48 15.38 -0.83
C MET A 476 -9.68 15.25 0.12
N ALA A 477 -10.90 15.53 -0.34
CA ALA A 477 -12.10 15.35 0.47
C ALA A 477 -12.34 13.87 0.88
N LEU A 478 -12.05 12.91 -0.03
CA LEU A 478 -12.08 11.47 0.32
C LEU A 478 -11.02 11.12 1.36
N MET A 479 -9.81 11.67 1.22
CA MET A 479 -8.72 11.45 2.16
C MET A 479 -9.00 12.05 3.54
N ASP A 480 -9.63 13.23 3.59
CA ASP A 480 -10.08 13.83 4.84
C ASP A 480 -11.08 12.90 5.54
N LEU A 481 -12.07 12.36 4.81
CA LEU A 481 -13.02 11.39 5.35
C LEU A 481 -12.32 10.13 5.91
N ILE A 482 -11.31 9.60 5.21
CA ILE A 482 -10.50 8.47 5.69
C ILE A 482 -9.73 8.85 6.97
N ALA A 483 -9.12 10.04 6.98
CA ALA A 483 -8.36 10.53 8.12
C ALA A 483 -9.25 10.66 9.37
N TYR A 484 -10.46 11.20 9.23
CA TYR A 484 -11.42 11.28 10.32
C TYR A 484 -11.88 9.91 10.84
N ASN A 485 -12.08 8.93 9.95
CA ASN A 485 -12.69 7.65 10.33
C ASN A 485 -11.69 6.61 10.81
N GLN A 486 -10.40 6.81 10.52
CA GLN A 486 -9.35 5.85 10.83
C GLN A 486 -8.19 6.49 11.60
N ILE A 487 -7.59 7.55 11.05
CA ILE A 487 -6.38 8.15 11.62
C ILE A 487 -6.68 8.87 12.95
N TYR A 488 -7.79 9.61 13.03
CA TYR A 488 -8.20 10.27 14.27
C TYR A 488 -8.38 9.28 15.41
N PHE A 489 -9.10 8.17 15.20
CA PHE A 489 -9.31 7.15 16.23
C PHE A 489 -8.00 6.48 16.64
N PHE A 490 -7.11 6.21 15.68
CA PHE A 490 -5.76 5.76 15.95
C PHE A 490 -4.98 6.76 16.82
N GLN A 491 -5.05 8.07 16.54
CA GLN A 491 -4.40 9.09 17.38
C GLN A 491 -4.99 9.11 18.79
N GLN A 492 -6.31 8.94 18.95
CA GLN A 492 -6.94 8.80 20.27
C GLN A 492 -6.45 7.54 21.00
N CYS A 493 -6.22 6.43 20.28
CA CYS A 493 -5.59 5.23 20.86
C CYS A 493 -4.23 5.56 21.45
N MET A 494 -3.37 6.19 20.65
CA MET A 494 -2.00 6.53 21.03
C MET A 494 -1.97 7.42 22.27
N ARG A 495 -2.83 8.44 22.33
CA ARG A 495 -2.88 9.39 23.45
C ARG A 495 -3.31 8.74 24.76
N LYS A 496 -4.36 7.92 24.73
CA LYS A 496 -4.83 7.22 25.94
C LYS A 496 -3.76 6.27 26.48
N HIS A 497 -3.02 5.59 25.61
CA HIS A 497 -1.89 4.75 26.02
C HIS A 497 -0.76 5.58 26.63
N SER A 498 -0.37 6.71 26.03
CA SER A 498 0.68 7.56 26.59
C SER A 498 0.30 8.10 27.98
N ASP A 499 -0.97 8.41 28.21
CA ASP A 499 -1.46 8.86 29.51
C ASP A 499 -1.46 7.73 30.57
N ILE A 500 -1.67 6.48 30.16
CA ILE A 500 -1.57 5.29 31.03
C ILE A 500 -0.09 5.03 31.40
N ASP A 501 0.82 5.05 30.43
CA ASP A 501 2.27 4.89 30.66
C ASP A 501 2.83 6.02 31.56
N GLN A 502 2.36 7.25 31.36
CA GLN A 502 2.79 8.41 32.17
C GLN A 502 2.26 8.35 33.60
N LYS A 503 1.06 7.81 33.82
CA LYS A 503 0.53 7.57 35.18
C LYS A 503 1.29 6.47 35.91
N LEU A 504 1.80 5.46 35.20
CA LEU A 504 2.67 4.41 35.75
C LEU A 504 4.10 4.90 36.03
N SER A 505 4.56 5.95 35.35
CA SER A 505 5.92 6.53 35.48
C SER A 505 5.98 7.86 36.25
N ALA A 506 5.00 8.11 37.12
CA ALA A 506 4.76 9.37 37.84
C ALA A 506 5.82 9.76 38.92
N THR A 507 7.11 9.70 38.58
CA THR A 507 8.23 10.26 39.36
C THR A 507 9.01 11.34 38.60
N LYS A 508 8.53 11.82 37.45
CA LYS A 508 9.22 12.87 36.68
C LYS A 508 8.43 14.19 36.54
N SER A 509 9.20 15.28 36.63
CA SER A 509 8.78 16.65 36.93
C SER A 509 7.87 17.31 35.89
N SER A 510 7.14 18.36 36.31
CA SER A 510 6.19 19.13 35.49
C SER A 510 6.83 19.87 34.30
N LEU A 511 8.14 20.14 34.33
CA LEU A 511 8.87 20.82 33.23
C LEU A 511 9.11 19.90 32.03
N GLU A 512 9.32 18.59 32.25
CA GLU A 512 9.47 17.62 31.15
C GLU A 512 8.16 17.46 30.35
N ARG A 513 6.99 17.55 31.00
CA ARG A 513 5.69 17.51 30.29
C ARG A 513 5.49 18.66 29.32
N VAL A 514 5.99 19.85 29.66
CA VAL A 514 5.90 21.04 28.81
C VAL A 514 6.86 20.93 27.61
N LEU A 515 8.06 20.38 27.84
CA LEU A 515 9.05 20.11 26.78
C LEU A 515 8.61 18.98 25.83
N VAL A 516 8.00 17.90 26.33
CA VAL A 516 7.47 16.77 25.53
C VAL A 516 6.34 17.20 24.60
N ASN A 517 5.46 18.10 25.05
CA ASN A 517 4.42 18.69 24.19
C ASN A 517 5.00 19.64 23.13
N ALA A 518 6.13 20.30 23.40
CA ALA A 518 6.82 21.17 22.44
C ALA A 518 7.59 20.36 21.37
N THR A 519 8.12 19.18 21.73
CA THR A 519 8.91 18.30 20.86
C THR A 519 8.12 17.16 20.24
N GLU A 520 6.78 17.16 20.26
CA GLU A 520 5.98 16.05 19.73
C GLU A 520 6.34 15.78 18.25
N ILE A 521 7.18 14.77 18.02
CA ILE A 521 7.56 14.27 16.71
C ILE A 521 6.40 13.38 16.27
N VAL A 522 5.79 13.69 15.14
CA VAL A 522 4.77 12.80 14.56
C VAL A 522 5.45 11.48 14.25
N THR A 523 5.06 10.42 14.95
CA THR A 523 5.58 9.08 14.71
C THR A 523 5.03 8.59 13.37
N PRO A 524 5.88 8.24 12.39
CA PRO A 524 5.41 7.76 11.11
C PRO A 524 4.61 6.46 11.24
N PHE A 525 3.54 6.32 10.44
CA PHE A 525 2.65 5.15 10.51
C PHE A 525 2.09 4.79 9.12
N ARG A 526 1.50 3.58 9.03
CA ARG A 526 0.72 3.12 7.87
C ARG A 526 -0.54 2.38 8.30
N ILE A 527 -1.65 2.66 7.63
CA ILE A 527 -2.83 1.78 7.65
C ILE A 527 -2.50 0.56 6.79
N LEU A 528 -2.66 -0.63 7.35
CA LEU A 528 -2.38 -1.87 6.64
C LEU A 528 -3.47 -2.14 5.58
N PRO A 529 -3.08 -2.48 4.34
CA PRO A 529 -4.03 -2.74 3.26
C PRO A 529 -4.88 -3.96 3.61
N ARG A 530 -6.17 -3.87 3.34
CA ARG A 530 -7.14 -4.92 3.65
C ARG A 530 -7.99 -5.25 2.44
N SER A 531 -8.37 -6.51 2.35
CA SER A 531 -9.31 -6.96 1.32
C SER A 531 -10.69 -6.37 1.59
N PHE A 532 -11.49 -6.20 0.55
CA PHE A 532 -12.82 -5.60 0.67
C PHE A 532 -13.77 -6.39 1.60
N ILE A 533 -13.52 -7.69 1.78
CA ILE A 533 -14.30 -8.54 2.68
C ILE A 533 -13.93 -8.33 4.16
N GLN A 534 -12.80 -7.67 4.46
CA GLN A 534 -12.35 -7.36 5.82
C GLN A 534 -12.91 -6.00 6.25
N ASN A 535 -14.16 -6.01 6.70
CA ASN A 535 -14.89 -4.80 7.10
C ASN A 535 -14.97 -4.62 8.62
N THR A 536 -14.61 -5.60 9.44
CA THR A 536 -14.76 -5.50 10.90
C THR A 536 -13.62 -4.74 11.58
N TYR A 537 -12.43 -4.82 11.01
CA TYR A 537 -11.21 -4.27 11.61
C TYR A 537 -10.45 -3.37 10.63
N SER A 538 -9.86 -2.29 11.14
CA SER A 538 -8.76 -1.56 10.51
C SER A 538 -7.52 -1.66 11.40
N CYS A 539 -6.32 -1.58 10.83
CA CYS A 539 -5.10 -1.64 11.63
C CYS A 539 -4.08 -0.60 11.18
N CYS A 540 -3.58 0.17 12.14
CA CYS A 540 -2.44 1.06 11.95
C CYS A 540 -1.17 0.40 12.50
N PHE A 541 -0.12 0.37 11.69
CA PHE A 541 1.20 -0.11 12.06
C PHE A 541 2.15 1.07 12.30
N VAL A 542 2.82 1.06 13.45
CA VAL A 542 3.87 2.00 13.83
C VAL A 542 5.16 1.20 14.07
N PRO A 543 6.20 1.33 13.23
CA PRO A 543 7.44 0.61 13.40
C PRO A 543 8.18 1.11 14.64
N ASP A 544 8.84 0.18 15.34
CA ASP A 544 9.67 0.45 16.51
C ASP A 544 11.00 -0.29 16.35
N GLN A 545 12.06 0.45 16.02
CA GLN A 545 13.38 -0.12 15.76
C GLN A 545 14.06 -0.68 17.02
N HIS A 546 13.55 -0.34 18.20
CA HIS A 546 14.10 -0.78 19.48
C HIS A 546 13.28 -1.91 20.12
N ALA A 547 12.13 -2.25 19.53
CA ALA A 547 11.31 -3.33 20.04
C ALA A 547 11.89 -4.70 19.67
N GLU A 548 11.86 -5.64 20.61
CA GLU A 548 12.26 -7.04 20.39
C GLU A 548 11.08 -7.92 19.93
N THR A 549 9.84 -7.45 20.13
CA THR A 549 8.61 -8.16 19.77
C THR A 549 7.53 -7.18 19.31
N ASN A 550 6.56 -7.67 18.54
CA ASN A 550 5.40 -6.86 18.16
C ASN A 550 4.48 -6.68 19.36
N ARG A 551 3.92 -5.48 19.52
CA ARG A 551 2.87 -5.18 20.51
C ARG A 551 1.55 -4.93 19.80
N TYR A 552 0.46 -5.43 20.37
CA TYR A 552 -0.88 -5.34 19.78
C TYR A 552 -1.82 -4.63 20.73
N PHE A 553 -2.57 -3.66 20.20
CA PHE A 553 -3.54 -2.87 20.95
C PHE A 553 -4.88 -3.01 20.26
N LEU A 554 -5.83 -3.67 20.91
CA LEU A 554 -7.20 -3.74 20.45
C LEU A 554 -7.97 -2.54 21.00
N SER A 555 -8.50 -1.73 20.10
CA SER A 555 -9.37 -0.60 20.38
C SER A 555 -10.78 -0.94 19.95
N GLU A 556 -11.63 -1.26 20.92
CA GLU A 556 -13.05 -1.54 20.67
C GLU A 556 -13.84 -0.24 20.73
N LEU A 557 -14.55 0.05 19.63
CA LEU A 557 -15.47 1.18 19.54
C LEU A 557 -16.87 0.66 19.85
N ALA A 558 -17.47 1.13 20.94
CA ALA A 558 -18.78 0.70 21.41
C ALA A 558 -19.71 1.91 21.57
N PHE A 559 -20.89 1.87 20.97
CA PHE A 559 -21.94 2.87 21.23
C PHE A 559 -22.40 2.79 22.68
N GLN A 560 -22.63 3.93 23.32
CA GLN A 560 -23.17 3.94 24.68
C GLN A 560 -24.65 3.52 24.65
N GLU A 561 -25.08 2.76 25.66
CA GLU A 561 -26.50 2.50 25.87
C GLU A 561 -27.22 3.80 26.24
N PRO A 562 -28.46 4.03 25.74
CA PRO A 562 -29.23 5.22 26.09
C PRO A 562 -29.47 5.27 27.60
N PHE A 563 -29.41 6.48 28.18
CA PHE A 563 -29.82 6.69 29.58
C PHE A 563 -31.31 6.33 29.75
N GLN A 564 -31.71 5.99 30.98
CA GLN A 564 -33.09 5.60 31.33
C GLN A 564 -34.15 6.65 30.95
N ASP A 565 -33.74 7.89 30.70
CA ASP A 565 -34.59 9.03 30.31
C ASP A 565 -34.85 9.10 28.79
N GLY A 566 -34.45 8.09 28.01
CA GLY A 566 -34.72 8.00 26.56
C GLY A 566 -33.89 8.94 25.69
N THR A 567 -32.96 9.70 26.28
CA THR A 567 -31.97 10.50 25.53
C THR A 567 -30.87 9.58 25.01
N ARG A 568 -30.84 9.37 23.69
CA ARG A 568 -29.81 8.58 23.01
C ARG A 568 -28.46 9.28 23.07
N PHE A 569 -27.46 8.57 23.58
CA PHE A 569 -26.09 9.04 23.68
C PHE A 569 -25.27 8.40 22.54
N ASP A 570 -25.24 9.06 21.39
CA ASP A 570 -24.82 8.44 20.12
C ASP A 570 -23.31 8.52 19.81
N PHE A 571 -22.45 8.57 20.83
CA PHE A 571 -20.99 8.62 20.61
C PHE A 571 -20.32 7.29 20.96
N PRO A 572 -19.50 6.70 20.05
CA PRO A 572 -18.75 5.51 20.39
C PRO A 572 -17.70 5.81 21.47
N THR A 573 -17.83 5.15 22.61
CA THR A 573 -16.72 5.03 23.56
C THR A 573 -15.66 4.11 23.00
N GLN A 574 -14.43 4.40 23.41
CA GLN A 574 -13.28 3.63 22.97
C GLN A 574 -12.57 3.06 24.18
N GLN A 575 -12.55 1.74 24.25
CA GLN A 575 -11.79 0.96 25.21
C GLN A 575 -10.56 0.38 24.53
N ILE A 576 -9.40 0.51 25.17
CA ILE A 576 -8.12 0.05 24.63
C ILE A 576 -7.57 -1.01 25.56
N THR A 577 -7.19 -2.14 24.96
CA THR A 577 -6.61 -3.27 25.67
C THR A 577 -5.35 -3.70 24.93
N GLU A 578 -4.23 -3.79 25.64
CA GLU A 578 -3.05 -4.47 25.09
C GLU A 578 -3.31 -5.99 25.10
N THR A 579 -3.10 -6.62 23.95
CA THR A 579 -3.41 -8.03 23.74
C THR A 579 -2.19 -8.79 23.22
N SER A 580 -2.20 -10.11 23.40
CA SER A 580 -1.23 -11.05 22.82
C SER A 580 -1.98 -11.99 21.88
N PRO A 581 -2.32 -11.52 20.65
CA PRO A 581 -3.23 -12.23 19.78
C PRO A 581 -2.64 -13.54 19.28
N THR A 582 -3.47 -14.58 19.30
CA THR A 582 -3.21 -15.88 18.70
C THR A 582 -3.13 -15.78 17.17
N LEU A 583 -2.61 -16.82 16.52
CA LEU A 583 -2.60 -16.90 15.06
C LEU A 583 -4.02 -16.82 14.47
N ALA A 584 -5.01 -17.38 15.15
CA ALA A 584 -6.41 -17.33 14.72
C ALA A 584 -6.98 -15.90 14.80
N GLU A 585 -6.72 -15.19 15.90
CA GLU A 585 -7.14 -13.79 16.05
C GLU A 585 -6.44 -12.88 15.04
N LEU A 586 -5.15 -13.08 14.78
CA LEU A 586 -4.45 -12.32 13.73
C LEU A 586 -5.06 -12.52 12.34
N LYS A 587 -5.60 -13.71 12.04
CA LYS A 587 -6.35 -13.96 10.80
C LYS A 587 -7.70 -13.27 10.82
N ASP A 588 -8.42 -13.31 11.93
CA ASP A 588 -9.71 -12.64 12.13
C ASP A 588 -9.59 -11.12 11.97
N TYR A 589 -8.57 -10.52 12.57
CA TYR A 589 -8.22 -9.11 12.43
C TYR A 589 -7.79 -8.72 11.01
N GLY A 590 -7.65 -9.70 10.11
CA GLY A 590 -7.19 -9.50 8.75
C GLY A 590 -5.70 -9.17 8.61
N LEU A 591 -4.94 -9.36 9.69
CA LEU A 591 -3.50 -9.16 9.75
C LEU A 591 -2.70 -10.36 9.25
N LEU A 592 -3.37 -11.46 8.91
CA LEU A 592 -2.77 -12.63 8.29
C LEU A 592 -3.70 -13.26 7.28
N HIS A 593 -3.12 -13.91 6.28
CA HIS A 593 -3.87 -14.73 5.36
C HIS A 593 -4.54 -15.91 6.09
N HIS A 594 -5.78 -16.27 5.73
CA HIS A 594 -6.53 -17.36 6.36
C HIS A 594 -5.78 -18.71 6.34
N HIS A 595 -5.03 -18.98 5.26
CA HIS A 595 -4.17 -20.17 5.14
C HIS A 595 -2.76 -20.01 5.75
N CYS A 596 -2.43 -18.92 6.43
CA CYS A 596 -1.14 -18.74 7.09
C CYS A 596 -0.91 -19.86 8.12
N LEU A 597 0.23 -20.54 8.04
CA LEU A 597 0.55 -21.67 8.92
C LEU A 597 1.24 -21.21 10.20
N SER A 598 2.20 -20.28 10.09
CA SER A 598 2.91 -19.74 11.24
C SER A 598 3.44 -18.33 10.94
N LEU A 599 3.61 -17.56 12.01
CA LEU A 599 4.52 -16.41 12.08
C LEU A 599 5.72 -16.71 12.99
N PHE A 600 5.52 -17.65 13.94
CA PHE A 600 6.34 -17.86 15.12
C PHE A 600 7.07 -19.21 15.13
N GLU A 601 6.67 -20.16 14.28
CA GLU A 601 7.17 -21.55 14.26
C GLU A 601 8.10 -21.88 13.14
#